data_AF-A0A2J7Q725-F1
#
_entry.id   AF-A0A2J7Q725-F1
#
_cell.length_a   1.000
_cell.length_b   1.000
_cell.length_c   1.000
_cell.angle_alpha   90.00
_cell.angle_beta   90.00
_cell.angle_gamma   90.00
#
_symmetry.space_group_name_H-M   'P 1'
#
loop_
_entity.id
_entity.type
_entity.pdbx_description
1 polymer ?
#
loop_
_entity_poly.entity_id
_entity_poly.type
_entity_poly.pdbx_seq_one_letter_code
_entity_poly.pdbx_strand_id
1 'polypeptide(L)'
;MHAKELINIVDGSDLLSDQGRDEENIRKWKMQDAKWQYYIVGTIEKHVKTHIVTCTTTKEMYDTLKQIYQRDTSQQKCLLLQDFYNFKYDKTKDMMI
;
A
#
# COMPACT_ATOMS: atom_id res chain seq x y z
N MET A 1 -19.42 7.62 -12.20
CA MET A 1 -18.48 6.92 -11.29
C MET A 1 -17.29 7.84 -11.05
N HIS A 2 -17.30 8.60 -9.95
CA HIS A 2 -16.40 9.72 -9.63
C HIS A 2 -15.06 9.27 -9.00
N ALA A 3 -14.42 8.22 -9.52
CA ALA A 3 -13.19 7.69 -8.92
C ALA A 3 -11.97 8.63 -9.02
N LYS A 4 -12.00 9.63 -9.91
CA LYS A 4 -10.89 10.56 -10.14
C LYS A 4 -10.74 11.66 -9.08
N GLU A 5 -11.84 12.22 -8.58
CA GLU A 5 -11.83 13.25 -7.51
C GLU A 5 -11.33 12.70 -6.16
N LEU A 6 -11.13 11.41 -6.15
CA LEU A 6 -11.11 10.53 -5.01
C LEU A 6 -9.69 9.94 -4.79
N ILE A 7 -8.82 10.04 -5.80
CA ILE A 7 -7.41 9.62 -5.76
C ILE A 7 -6.54 10.55 -4.91
N ASN A 8 -6.84 11.85 -4.86
CA ASN A 8 -5.96 12.85 -4.25
C ASN A 8 -5.76 12.64 -2.74
N ILE A 9 -6.78 12.13 -2.03
CA ILE A 9 -6.69 11.80 -0.60
C ILE A 9 -5.89 10.51 -0.38
N VAL A 10 -6.05 9.53 -1.27
CA VAL A 10 -5.41 8.21 -1.17
C VAL A 10 -3.92 8.27 -1.55
N ASP A 11 -3.56 9.06 -2.56
CA ASP A 11 -2.17 9.27 -2.99
C ASP A 11 -1.41 10.24 -2.05
N GLY A 12 -2.14 10.95 -1.18
CA GLY A 12 -1.57 11.95 -0.27
C GLY A 12 -1.23 13.27 -0.94
N SER A 13 -1.90 13.60 -2.04
CA SER A 13 -1.86 14.93 -2.64
C SER A 13 -2.68 15.96 -1.86
N ASP A 14 -3.65 15.52 -1.05
CA ASP A 14 -4.39 16.33 -0.07
C ASP A 14 -4.00 15.91 1.36
N LEU A 15 -2.97 16.55 1.93
CA LEU A 15 -2.53 16.29 3.29
C LEU A 15 -3.31 17.12 4.30
N LEU A 16 -3.58 16.54 5.47
CA LEU A 16 -4.19 17.25 6.60
C LEU A 16 -3.38 18.50 7.01
N SER A 17 -2.07 18.51 6.78
CA SER A 17 -1.19 19.67 7.02
C SER A 17 -1.52 20.87 6.16
N ASP A 18 -2.11 20.65 4.98
CA ASP A 18 -2.33 21.69 3.97
C ASP A 18 -3.67 22.42 4.18
N GLN A 19 -4.54 21.87 5.04
CA GLN A 19 -5.84 22.45 5.42
C GLN A 19 -5.69 23.60 6.45
N GLY A 20 -4.49 23.85 6.99
CA GLY A 20 -4.22 24.93 7.94
C GLY A 20 -4.93 24.75 9.30
N ARG A 21 -5.38 25.86 9.93
CA ARG A 21 -6.16 25.88 11.19
C ARG A 21 -7.68 26.02 10.98
N ASP A 22 -8.15 25.83 9.75
CA ASP A 22 -9.56 25.96 9.43
C ASP A 22 -10.30 24.68 9.83
N GLU A 23 -11.09 24.77 10.91
CA GLU A 23 -11.82 23.64 11.49
C GLU A 23 -12.84 23.03 10.54
N GLU A 24 -13.46 23.82 9.65
CA GLU A 24 -14.46 23.32 8.71
C GLU A 24 -13.81 22.43 7.65
N ASN A 25 -12.66 22.88 7.16
CA ASN A 25 -11.84 22.19 6.18
C ASN A 25 -11.26 20.89 6.76
N ILE A 26 -10.69 20.93 7.97
CA ILE A 26 -10.26 19.74 8.71
C ILE A 26 -11.39 18.72 8.88
N ARG A 27 -12.60 19.17 9.22
CA ARG A 27 -13.76 18.29 9.40
C ARG A 27 -14.19 17.64 8.09
N LYS A 28 -14.22 18.40 6.98
CA LYS A 28 -14.51 17.85 5.65
C LYS A 28 -13.47 16.81 5.25
N TRP A 29 -12.19 17.09 5.47
CA TRP A 29 -11.10 16.16 5.19
C TRP A 29 -11.24 14.86 6.00
N LYS A 30 -11.48 14.95 7.31
CA LYS A 30 -11.68 13.78 8.18
C LYS A 30 -12.89 12.93 7.77
N MET A 31 -13.98 13.58 7.33
CA MET A 31 -15.16 12.86 6.84
C MET A 31 -14.83 12.07 5.57
N GLN A 32 -14.06 12.65 4.66
CA GLN A 32 -13.63 11.98 3.44
C GLN A 32 -12.66 10.84 3.75
N ASP A 33 -11.66 11.07 4.61
CA ASP A 33 -10.71 10.06 5.05
C ASP A 33 -11.44 8.86 5.70
N ALA A 34 -12.38 9.09 6.63
CA ALA A 34 -13.16 8.01 7.24
C ALA A 34 -13.99 7.20 6.21
N LYS A 35 -14.55 7.87 5.21
CA LYS A 35 -15.29 7.21 4.12
C LYS A 35 -14.37 6.27 3.32
N TRP A 36 -13.11 6.67 3.13
CA TRP A 36 -12.13 5.86 2.43
C TRP A 36 -11.63 4.68 3.23
N GLN A 37 -11.31 4.89 4.51
CA GLN A 37 -10.95 3.81 5.41
C GLN A 37 -12.04 2.71 5.39
N TYR A 38 -13.31 3.11 5.39
CA TYR A 38 -14.42 2.18 5.25
C TYR A 38 -14.39 1.37 3.93
N TYR A 39 -14.19 2.03 2.78
CA TYR A 39 -14.10 1.33 1.50
C TYR A 39 -12.88 0.41 1.41
N ILE A 40 -11.72 0.82 1.92
CA ILE A 40 -10.53 -0.01 1.96
C ILE A 40 -10.78 -1.26 2.81
N VAL A 41 -11.22 -1.08 4.06
CA VAL A 41 -11.49 -2.20 4.98
C VAL A 41 -12.59 -3.13 4.44
N GLY A 42 -13.54 -2.59 3.69
CA GLY A 42 -14.61 -3.36 3.03
C GLY A 42 -14.11 -4.24 1.88
N THR A 43 -13.10 -3.80 1.13
CA THR A 43 -12.64 -4.47 -0.09
C THR A 43 -11.46 -5.43 0.12
N ILE A 44 -10.70 -5.30 1.21
CA ILE A 44 -9.51 -6.11 1.48
C ILE A 44 -9.82 -7.46 2.12
N GLU A 45 -8.95 -8.44 1.86
CA GLU A 45 -9.01 -9.77 2.45
C GLU A 45 -8.73 -9.77 3.96
N LYS A 46 -9.32 -10.73 4.69
CA LYS A 46 -9.25 -10.79 6.17
C LYS A 46 -7.82 -10.82 6.71
N HIS A 47 -6.90 -11.48 6.02
CA HIS A 47 -5.51 -11.59 6.47
C HIS A 47 -4.75 -10.25 6.40
N VAL A 48 -5.16 -9.35 5.51
CA VAL A 48 -4.58 -8.02 5.34
C VAL A 48 -5.19 -7.01 6.32
N LYS A 49 -6.45 -7.23 6.75
CA LYS A 49 -7.16 -6.35 7.70
C LYS A 49 -6.38 -6.11 8.99
N THR A 50 -5.71 -7.13 9.53
CA THR A 50 -4.93 -7.01 10.78
C THR A 50 -3.77 -6.03 10.65
N HIS A 51 -3.18 -5.90 9.45
CA HIS A 51 -2.09 -4.96 9.20
C HIS A 51 -2.56 -3.52 8.99
N ILE A 52 -3.83 -3.35 8.61
CA ILE A 52 -4.39 -2.05 8.19
C ILE A 52 -5.21 -1.40 9.31
N VAL A 53 -5.75 -2.20 10.24
CA VAL A 53 -6.53 -1.69 11.38
C VAL A 53 -5.71 -0.81 12.32
N THR A 54 -4.38 -0.92 12.29
CA THR A 54 -3.45 -0.11 13.09
C THR A 54 -3.10 1.23 12.42
N CYS A 55 -3.48 1.43 11.16
CA CYS A 55 -3.22 2.66 10.42
C CYS A 55 -4.24 3.75 10.80
N THR A 56 -3.77 5.00 10.90
CA THR A 56 -4.58 6.13 11.37
C THR A 56 -5.20 6.92 10.23
N THR A 57 -4.57 6.89 9.05
CA THR A 57 -5.04 7.60 7.85
C THR A 57 -5.23 6.65 6.67
N THR A 58 -6.11 7.02 5.74
CA THR A 58 -6.30 6.26 4.49
C THR A 58 -5.00 6.13 3.71
N LYS A 59 -4.16 7.17 3.72
CA LYS A 59 -2.85 7.14 3.08
C LYS A 59 -1.97 6.03 3.66
N GLU A 60 -1.87 5.95 4.99
CA GLU A 60 -1.14 4.87 5.67
C GLU A 60 -1.70 3.48 5.33
N MET A 61 -3.04 3.35 5.26
CA MET A 61 -3.68 2.11 4.84
C MET A 61 -3.28 1.71 3.41
N TYR A 62 -3.28 2.67 2.48
CA TYR A 62 -2.92 2.45 1.08
C TYR A 62 -1.43 2.15 0.90
N ASP A 63 -0.55 2.85 1.61
CA ASP A 63 0.89 2.60 1.58
C ASP A 63 1.21 1.21 2.17
N THR A 64 0.52 0.81 3.24
CA THR A 64 0.65 -0.54 3.83
C THR A 64 0.17 -1.62 2.85
N LEU A 65 -0.94 -1.39 2.15
CA LEU A 65 -1.40 -2.28 1.07
C LEU A 65 -0.33 -2.40 -0.02
N LYS A 66 0.20 -1.27 -0.47
CA LYS A 66 1.24 -1.24 -1.49
C LYS A 66 2.48 -2.04 -1.06
N GLN A 67 2.90 -1.93 0.20
CA GLN A 67 3.99 -2.74 0.75
C GLN A 67 3.66 -4.25 0.76
N ILE A 68 2.47 -4.64 1.21
CA ILE A 68 2.05 -6.05 1.31
C ILE A 68 1.96 -6.70 -0.07
N TYR A 69 1.40 -5.98 -1.06
CA TYR A 69 1.14 -6.51 -2.40
C TYR A 69 2.31 -6.35 -3.37
N GLN A 70 3.00 -5.21 -3.39
CA GLN A 70 4.17 -5.06 -4.28
C GLN A 70 5.34 -5.91 -3.79
N ARG A 71 5.42 -6.20 -2.49
CA ARG A 71 6.54 -6.93 -1.85
C ARG A 71 7.92 -6.38 -2.26
N ASP A 72 8.01 -5.14 -2.73
CA ASP A 72 9.23 -4.52 -3.25
C ASP A 72 10.15 -4.07 -2.11
N THR A 73 10.46 -5.01 -1.21
CA THR A 73 11.35 -4.77 -0.08
C THR A 73 12.79 -5.04 -0.50
N SER A 74 13.71 -4.21 -0.04
CA SER A 74 15.16 -4.40 -0.26
C SER A 74 15.63 -5.78 0.21
N GLN A 75 14.92 -6.39 1.17
CA GLN A 75 15.14 -7.76 1.62
C GLN A 75 14.82 -8.79 0.54
N GLN A 76 13.71 -8.66 -0.21
CA GLN A 76 13.44 -9.56 -1.34
C GLN A 76 14.47 -9.38 -2.45
N LYS A 77 14.90 -8.14 -2.73
CA LYS A 77 15.99 -7.89 -3.68
C LYS A 77 17.30 -8.56 -3.24
N CYS A 78 17.61 -8.49 -1.95
CA CYS A 78 18.80 -9.13 -1.37
C CYS A 78 18.69 -10.67 -1.43
N LEU A 79 17.52 -11.25 -1.11
CA LEU A 79 17.26 -12.68 -1.22
C LEU A 79 17.38 -13.15 -2.67
N LEU A 80 16.80 -12.43 -3.63
CA LEU A 80 16.91 -12.74 -5.05
C LEU A 80 18.36 -12.67 -5.52
N LEU A 81 19.10 -11.67 -5.07
CA LEU A 81 20.52 -11.52 -5.40
C LEU A 81 21.36 -12.66 -4.79
N GLN A 82 21.06 -13.06 -3.55
CA GLN A 82 21.67 -14.21 -2.90
C GLN A 82 21.34 -15.50 -3.65
N ASP A 83 20.09 -15.71 -4.06
CA ASP A 83 19.67 -16.87 -4.86
C ASP A 83 20.38 -16.88 -6.22
N PHE A 84 20.56 -15.72 -6.84
CA PHE A 84 21.31 -15.57 -8.09
C PHE A 84 22.80 -15.93 -7.90
N TYR A 85 23.46 -15.44 -6.85
CA TYR A 85 24.86 -15.79 -6.59
C TYR A 85 25.05 -17.24 -6.15
N ASN A 86 24.07 -17.81 -5.43
CA ASN A 86 24.06 -19.21 -5.03
C ASN A 86 23.61 -20.14 -6.16
N PHE A 87 23.09 -19.59 -7.26
CA PHE A 87 22.72 -20.36 -8.44
C PHE A 87 23.98 -20.97 -9.06
N LYS A 88 24.18 -22.27 -8.80
CA LYS A 88 25.15 -23.07 -9.52
C LYS A 88 24.45 -23.70 -10.70
N TYR A 89 24.97 -23.44 -11.89
CA TYR A 89 24.50 -24.08 -13.11
C TYR A 89 24.60 -25.61 -12.94
N ASP A 90 23.45 -26.26 -13.01
CA ASP A 90 23.34 -27.71 -12.93
C ASP A 90 23.25 -28.27 -14.34
N LYS A 91 24.33 -28.93 -14.80
CA LYS A 91 24.38 -29.61 -16.10
C LYS A 91 23.31 -30.69 -16.27
N THR A 92 22.69 -31.18 -15.18
CA THR A 92 21.59 -32.15 -15.27
C THR A 92 20.23 -31.51 -15.56
N LYS A 93 20.12 -30.18 -15.45
CA LYS A 93 18.94 -29.41 -15.86
C LYS A 93 19.05 -28.86 -17.28
N ASP A 94 20.17 -29.08 -17.94
CA ASP A 94 20.25 -28.88 -19.39
C ASP A 94 19.30 -29.88 -20.01
N MET A 95 18.23 -29.37 -20.64
CA MET A 95 17.26 -30.17 -21.37
C MET A 95 18.02 -31.17 -22.23
N MET A 96 17.84 -32.47 -21.92
CA MET A 96 17.99 -33.50 -22.93
C MET A 96 17.02 -33.14 -24.05
N ILE A 97 17.56 -32.53 -25.12
CA ILE A 97 16.93 -32.47 -26.44
C ILE A 97 17.07 -33.85 -27.07
#